data_AF-A0A936T2A9-F1
#
_entry.id   AF-A0A936T2A9-F1
#
_cell.length_a   1.000
_cell.length_b   1.000
_cell.length_c   1.000
_cell.angle_alpha   90.00
_cell.angle_beta   90.00
_cell.angle_gamma   90.00
#
_symmetry.space_group_name_H-M   'P 1'
#
loop_
_entity.id
_entity.type
_entity.pdbx_description
1 polymer ?
#
loop_
_entity_poly.entity_id
_entity_poly.type
_entity_poly.pdbx_seq_one_letter_code
_entity_poly.pdbx_strand_id
1 'polypeptide(L)'
;MINFWLFAIAITGAFLLGGCADGAKIVQEHDLGGVVIYPFKEGQGPMLSAFRKEGLELMNEKCKGRSYAIVREGEAKGRTRVVSPLDGAQELVEERRWGIQFECK
;
A
#
# COMPACT_ATOMS: atom_id res chain seq x y z
N MET A 1 -5.39 39.63 -18.61
CA MET A 1 -6.28 38.46 -18.81
C MET A 1 -5.54 37.17 -19.18
N ILE A 2 -4.25 37.21 -19.60
CA ILE A 2 -3.47 36.01 -19.98
C ILE A 2 -2.98 35.17 -18.77
N ASN A 3 -2.71 35.81 -17.63
CA ASN A 3 -2.13 35.11 -16.46
C ASN A 3 -3.10 34.12 -15.78
N PHE A 4 -4.41 34.38 -15.80
CA PHE A 4 -5.39 33.52 -15.13
C PHE A 4 -5.51 32.14 -15.79
N TRP A 5 -5.39 32.11 -17.13
CA TRP A 5 -5.40 30.87 -17.91
C TRP A 5 -4.16 30.00 -17.65
N LEU A 6 -2.99 30.62 -17.51
CA LEU A 6 -1.75 29.91 -17.19
C LEU A 6 -1.78 29.28 -15.80
N PHE A 7 -2.34 30.00 -14.80
CA PHE A 7 -2.52 29.45 -13.46
C PHE A 7 -3.51 28.28 -13.43
N ALA A 8 -4.63 28.38 -14.17
CA ALA A 8 -5.61 27.31 -14.25
C ALA A 8 -5.04 26.03 -14.90
N ILE A 9 -4.22 26.18 -15.95
CA ILE A 9 -3.54 25.06 -16.61
C ILE A 9 -2.49 24.43 -15.68
N ALA A 10 -1.72 25.25 -14.96
CA ALA A 10 -0.72 24.76 -14.01
C ALA A 10 -1.34 23.96 -12.86
N ILE A 11 -2.46 24.42 -12.30
CA ILE A 11 -3.17 23.72 -11.21
C ILE A 11 -3.76 22.40 -11.71
N THR A 12 -4.35 22.39 -12.91
CA THR A 12 -4.92 21.18 -13.52
C THR A 12 -3.82 20.16 -13.85
N GLY A 13 -2.65 20.62 -14.32
CA GLY A 13 -1.50 19.76 -14.58
C GLY A 13 -0.90 19.13 -13.33
N ALA A 14 -0.89 19.85 -12.19
CA ALA A 14 -0.36 19.33 -10.93
C ALA A 14 -1.19 18.17 -10.36
N PHE A 15 -2.51 18.16 -10.57
CA PHE A 15 -3.39 17.07 -10.11
C PHE A 15 -3.16 15.74 -10.85
N LEU A 16 -2.65 15.78 -12.07
CA LEU A 16 -2.45 14.59 -12.91
C LEU A 16 -1.13 13.85 -12.63
N LEU A 17 -0.25 14.40 -11.78
CA LEU A 17 1.03 13.77 -11.42
C LEU A 17 0.92 12.85 -10.19
N GLY A 18 -0.27 12.69 -9.61
CA GLY A 18 -0.52 11.74 -8.53
C GLY A 18 -0.51 10.29 -9.01
N GLY A 19 0.55 9.55 -8.74
CA GLY A 19 0.55 8.09 -8.92
C GLY A 19 -0.34 7.40 -7.87
N CYS A 20 -1.26 6.54 -8.30
CA CYS A 20 -1.99 5.65 -7.39
C CYS A 20 -1.04 4.54 -6.92
N ALA A 21 -0.42 4.70 -5.76
CA ALA A 21 0.30 3.61 -5.11
C ALA A 21 -0.72 2.60 -4.54
N ASP A 22 -0.52 1.30 -4.82
CA ASP A 22 -1.27 0.21 -4.17
C ASP A 22 -0.98 0.26 -2.65
N GLY A 23 -1.94 0.71 -1.84
CA GLY A 23 -1.86 0.75 -0.37
C GLY A 23 -2.10 -0.62 0.28
N ALA A 24 -2.64 -0.63 1.50
CA ALA A 24 -3.04 -1.87 2.15
C ALA A 24 -4.26 -2.49 1.45
N LYS A 25 -4.30 -3.83 1.34
CA LYS A 25 -5.45 -4.54 0.78
C LYS A 25 -5.59 -5.97 1.29
N ILE A 26 -6.83 -6.47 1.33
CA ILE A 26 -7.10 -7.88 1.61
C ILE A 26 -6.89 -8.70 0.33
N VAL A 27 -6.06 -9.74 0.41
CA VAL A 27 -5.76 -10.64 -0.73
C VAL A 27 -6.42 -12.00 -0.63
N GLN A 28 -6.80 -12.41 0.58
CA GLN A 28 -7.56 -13.62 0.82
C GLN A 28 -8.62 -13.30 1.86
N GLU A 29 -9.88 -13.61 1.52
CA GLU A 29 -10.99 -13.49 2.44
C GLU A 29 -11.46 -14.87 2.88
N HIS A 30 -11.71 -15.00 4.18
CA HIS A 30 -12.34 -16.17 4.78
C HIS A 30 -13.57 -15.70 5.57
N ASP A 31 -14.52 -16.61 5.82
CA ASP A 31 -15.75 -16.28 6.56
C ASP A 31 -15.46 -15.77 7.98
N LEU A 32 -14.35 -16.24 8.56
CA LEU A 32 -13.88 -15.88 9.89
C LEU A 32 -12.62 -15.01 9.89
N GLY A 33 -12.20 -14.44 8.76
CA GLY A 33 -10.96 -13.66 8.74
C GLY A 33 -10.41 -13.37 7.34
N GLY A 34 -9.09 -13.29 7.24
CA GLY A 34 -8.43 -13.06 5.96
C GLY A 34 -6.93 -12.81 6.06
N VAL A 35 -6.36 -12.40 4.94
CA VAL A 35 -4.96 -11.97 4.83
C VAL A 35 -4.92 -10.58 4.23
N VAL A 36 -4.41 -9.60 4.99
CA VAL A 36 -4.12 -8.26 4.49
C VAL A 36 -2.63 -8.17 4.14
N ILE A 37 -2.32 -7.52 3.03
CA ILE A 37 -0.95 -7.19 2.65
C ILE A 37 -0.79 -5.68 2.46
N TYR A 38 0.40 -5.17 2.74
CA TYR A 38 0.73 -3.77 2.51
C TYR A 38 2.20 -3.58 2.15
N PRO A 39 2.55 -2.55 1.36
CA PRO A 39 3.94 -2.27 1.03
C PRO A 39 4.70 -1.62 2.20
N PHE A 40 6.01 -1.84 2.25
CA PHE A 40 6.90 -1.14 3.18
C PHE A 40 8.26 -0.86 2.54
N LYS A 41 8.94 0.19 3.02
CA LYS A 41 10.31 0.52 2.60
C LYS A 41 11.31 -0.20 3.50
N GLU A 42 12.39 -0.72 2.94
CA GLU A 42 13.40 -1.51 3.69
C GLU A 42 13.94 -0.80 4.93
N GLY A 43 14.26 0.50 4.82
CA GLY A 43 14.79 1.28 5.95
C GLY A 43 13.77 1.64 7.04
N GLN A 44 12.48 1.62 6.74
CA GLN A 44 11.40 1.92 7.70
C GLN A 44 10.89 0.65 8.40
N GLY A 45 10.98 -0.49 7.71
CA GLY A 45 10.43 -1.76 8.17
C GLY A 45 8.89 -1.83 8.11
N PRO A 46 8.31 -3.03 8.27
CA PRO A 46 6.89 -3.25 8.10
C PRO A 46 6.04 -2.67 9.25
N MET A 47 6.61 -2.50 10.44
CA MET A 47 5.86 -2.01 11.62
C MET A 47 5.60 -0.50 11.58
N LEU A 48 6.56 0.26 11.05
CA LEU A 48 6.49 1.73 10.99
C LEU A 48 5.89 2.23 9.67
N SER A 49 5.56 1.34 8.74
CA SER A 49 4.89 1.69 7.48
C SER A 49 3.53 2.32 7.77
N ALA A 50 3.23 3.47 7.16
CA ALA A 50 1.93 4.12 7.26
C ALA A 50 0.79 3.19 6.82
N PHE A 51 1.06 2.30 5.86
CA PHE A 51 0.11 1.32 5.34
C PHE A 51 -0.22 0.20 6.34
N ARG A 52 0.55 0.04 7.43
CA ARG A 52 0.16 -0.89 8.51
C ARG A 52 -1.14 -0.43 9.17
N LYS A 53 -1.29 0.88 9.39
CA LYS A 53 -2.51 1.44 9.97
C LYS A 53 -3.72 1.15 9.08
N GLU A 54 -3.61 1.42 7.78
CA GLU A 54 -4.65 1.10 6.80
C GLU A 54 -4.98 -0.40 6.79
N GLY A 55 -3.97 -1.27 6.90
CA GLY A 55 -4.18 -2.71 6.98
C GLY A 55 -4.96 -3.15 8.23
N LEU A 56 -4.69 -2.54 9.38
CA LEU A 56 -5.43 -2.80 10.62
C LEU A 56 -6.86 -2.25 10.55
N GLU A 57 -7.08 -1.13 9.85
CA GLU A 57 -8.41 -0.58 9.58
C GLU A 57 -9.23 -1.55 8.72
N LEU A 58 -8.66 -2.09 7.63
CA LEU A 58 -9.31 -3.11 6.79
C LEU A 58 -9.68 -4.37 7.59
N MET A 59 -8.81 -4.81 8.50
CA MET A 59 -9.10 -5.95 9.39
C MET A 59 -10.29 -5.64 10.32
N ASN A 60 -10.33 -4.44 10.88
CA ASN A 60 -11.41 -3.99 11.75
C ASN A 60 -12.75 -3.89 11.00
N GLU A 61 -12.73 -3.35 9.77
CA GLU A 61 -13.89 -3.27 8.89
C GLU A 61 -14.41 -4.66 8.53
N LYS A 62 -13.52 -5.59 8.15
CA LYS A 62 -13.88 -6.98 7.84
C LYS A 62 -14.55 -7.67 9.04
N CYS A 63 -14.04 -7.44 10.25
CA CYS A 63 -14.62 -7.97 11.47
C CYS A 63 -15.82 -7.16 12.00
N LYS A 64 -16.26 -6.11 11.30
CA LYS A 64 -17.38 -5.24 11.66
C LYS A 64 -17.22 -4.60 13.05
N GLY A 65 -16.00 -4.19 13.39
CA GLY A 65 -15.70 -3.59 14.71
C GLY A 65 -15.55 -4.60 15.85
N ARG A 66 -15.71 -5.91 15.60
CA ARG A 66 -15.43 -6.94 16.60
C ARG A 66 -13.92 -7.13 16.75
N SER A 67 -13.51 -7.66 17.91
CA SER A 67 -12.12 -8.01 18.14
C SER A 67 -11.64 -9.07 17.14
N TYR A 68 -10.36 -9.01 16.77
CA TYR A 68 -9.70 -10.00 15.93
C TYR A 68 -8.41 -10.48 16.61
N ALA A 69 -7.91 -11.64 16.17
CA ALA A 69 -6.59 -12.15 16.52
C ALA A 69 -5.71 -12.16 15.28
N ILE A 70 -4.45 -11.75 15.45
CA ILE A 70 -3.42 -11.93 14.44
C ILE A 70 -2.88 -13.36 14.60
N VAL A 71 -3.03 -14.17 13.57
CA VAL A 71 -2.61 -15.58 13.55
C VAL A 71 -1.15 -15.70 13.13
N ARG A 72 -0.76 -14.95 12.09
CA ARG A 72 0.58 -14.97 11.53
C ARG A 72 0.89 -13.63 10.86
N GLU A 73 2.12 -13.16 11.03
CA GLU A 73 2.67 -12.07 10.24
C GLU A 73 3.97 -12.52 9.57
N GLY A 74 4.26 -11.94 8.40
CA GLY A 74 5.51 -12.21 7.71
C GLY A 74 5.59 -11.52 6.37
N GLU A 75 6.77 -11.57 5.77
CA GLU A 75 6.96 -11.04 4.43
C GLU A 75 6.16 -11.85 3.41
N ALA A 76 5.27 -11.15 2.69
CA ALA A 76 4.52 -11.71 1.59
C ALA A 76 5.35 -11.60 0.31
N LYS A 77 5.19 -12.55 -0.61
CA LYS A 77 5.88 -12.54 -1.91
C LYS A 77 5.63 -11.19 -2.60
N GLY A 78 6.66 -10.34 -2.63
CA GLY A 78 6.62 -9.02 -3.25
C GLY A 78 6.44 -9.11 -4.76
N ARG A 79 6.08 -7.99 -5.39
CA ARG A 79 6.09 -7.86 -6.85
C ARG A 79 7.43 -7.27 -7.25
N THR A 80 8.35 -8.08 -7.77
CA THR A 80 9.58 -7.55 -8.38
C THR A 80 9.19 -6.81 -9.65
N ARG A 81 9.39 -5.49 -9.69
CA ARG A 81 9.26 -4.70 -10.92
C ARG A 81 10.64 -4.22 -11.32
N VAL A 82 11.08 -4.56 -12.52
CA VAL A 82 12.25 -3.93 -13.12
C VAL A 82 11.79 -2.57 -13.62
N VAL A 83 12.13 -1.51 -12.89
CA VAL A 83 12.02 -0.15 -13.42
C VAL A 83 13.35 0.10 -14.13
N SER A 84 13.32 0.42 -15.43
CA SER A 84 14.48 0.98 -16.11
C SER A 84 14.32 2.50 -16.07
N PRO A 85 15.03 3.21 -15.18
CA PRO A 85 15.24 4.64 -15.37
C PRO A 85 15.94 4.80 -16.72
N LEU A 86 15.45 5.74 -17.52
CA LEU A 86 16.23 6.27 -18.62
C LEU A 86 17.61 6.69 -18.05
N ASP A 87 18.69 6.34 -18.74
CA ASP A 87 20.11 6.49 -18.36
C ASP A 87 20.81 5.32 -17.62
N GLY A 88 20.44 4.07 -17.90
CA GLY A 88 21.36 2.93 -17.77
C GLY A 88 21.68 2.43 -16.36
N ALA A 89 21.04 2.97 -15.31
CA ALA A 89 21.10 2.44 -13.96
C ALA A 89 19.89 1.53 -13.69
N GLN A 90 20.07 0.22 -13.68
CA GLN A 90 19.01 -0.71 -13.26
C GLN A 90 18.87 -0.66 -11.73
N GLU A 91 17.94 0.15 -11.21
CA GLU A 91 17.56 0.08 -9.80
C GLU A 91 16.47 -0.99 -9.65
N LEU A 92 16.82 -2.15 -9.08
CA LEU A 92 15.83 -3.12 -8.62
C LEU A 92 15.10 -2.52 -7.42
N VAL A 93 13.97 -1.85 -7.67
CA VAL A 93 13.04 -1.49 -6.60
C VAL A 93 12.20 -2.73 -6.28
N GLU A 94 12.68 -3.55 -5.35
CA GLU A 94 11.89 -4.65 -4.82
C GLU A 94 10.75 -4.07 -3.96
N GLU A 95 9.52 -4.07 -4.50
CA GLU A 95 8.32 -3.71 -3.74
C GLU A 95 8.04 -4.81 -2.70
N ARG A 96 8.74 -4.77 -1.57
CA ARG A 96 8.54 -5.68 -0.45
C ARG A 96 7.17 -5.42 0.19
N ARG A 97 6.51 -6.51 0.55
CA ARG A 97 5.15 -6.48 1.12
C ARG A 97 5.13 -7.28 2.40
N TRP A 98 4.43 -6.76 3.39
CA TRP A 98 4.17 -7.47 4.63
C TRP A 98 2.75 -8.01 4.63
N GLY A 99 2.58 -9.25 5.05
CA GLY A 99 1.29 -9.92 5.17
C GLY A 99 0.92 -10.17 6.63
N ILE A 100 -0.35 -9.95 6.95
CA ILE A 100 -0.96 -10.26 8.25
C ILE A 100 -2.15 -11.18 7.99
N GLN A 101 -2.07 -12.40 8.48
CA GLN A 101 -3.20 -13.32 8.59
C GLN A 101 -3.93 -13.06 9.90
N PHE A 102 -5.24 -12.90 9.83
CA PHE A 102 -6.09 -12.60 10.98
C PHE A 102 -7.39 -13.39 10.97
N GLU A 103 -7.94 -13.56 12.17
CA GLU A 103 -9.24 -14.19 12.41
C GLU A 103 -10.10 -13.30 13.31
N CYS A 104 -11.35 -13.08 12.92
CA CYS A 104 -12.34 -12.38 13.72
C CYS A 104 -12.79 -13.24 14.91
N LYS A 105 -13.11 -12.59 16.03
CA LYS A 105 -13.70 -13.24 17.21
C LYS A 105 -15.20 -13.01 17.30
#